data_AF-A0A330HG38-F1
#
_entry.id   AF-A0A330HG38-F1
#
_cell.length_a   1.000
_cell.length_b   1.000
_cell.length_c   1.000
_cell.angle_alpha   90.00
_cell.angle_beta   90.00
_cell.angle_gamma   90.00
#
_symmetry.space_group_name_H-M   'P 1'
#
loop_
_entity.id
_entity.type
_entity.pdbx_description
1 polymer ?
#
loop_
_entity_poly.entity_id
_entity_poly.type
_entity_poly.pdbx_seq_one_letter_code
_entity_poly.pdbx_strand_id
1 'polypeptide(L)' 'GLSRAETILPTVQDLARRHVGYGVEEHHYATVGQALIETLAAGLGEAFTQEVREAWAAAYGLLASVMIAAARDVQLAA' A
#
# COMPACT_ATOMS: atom_id res chain seq x y z
N GLY A 1 -4.64 -9.73 -10.39
CA GLY A 1 -4.14 -9.78 -9.00
C GLY A 1 -2.68 -9.42 -8.97
N LEU A 2 -2.08 -9.24 -7.78
CA LEU A 2 -0.68 -8.81 -7.57
C LEU A 2 0.38 -9.63 -8.34
N SER A 3 0.03 -10.83 -8.82
CA SER A 3 0.80 -11.62 -9.79
C SER A 3 1.01 -10.95 -11.16
N ARG A 4 0.32 -9.84 -11.43
CA ARG A 4 0.50 -8.98 -12.61
C ARG A 4 0.60 -7.51 -12.19
N ALA A 5 1.58 -7.20 -11.33
CA ALA A 5 1.81 -5.86 -10.79
C ALA A 5 1.85 -4.78 -11.91
N GLU A 6 2.44 -5.10 -13.05
CA GLU A 6 2.50 -4.22 -14.23
C GLU A 6 1.13 -3.79 -14.75
N THR A 7 0.13 -4.68 -14.70
CA THR A 7 -1.22 -4.39 -15.23
C THR A 7 -2.03 -3.46 -14.32
N ILE A 8 -1.68 -3.39 -13.04
CA ILE A 8 -2.36 -2.53 -12.06
C ILE A 8 -1.59 -1.23 -11.82
N LEU A 9 -0.33 -1.13 -12.29
CA LEU A 9 0.54 0.00 -12.02
C LEU A 9 -0.08 1.35 -12.45
N PRO A 10 -0.68 1.50 -13.65
CA PRO A 10 -1.30 2.76 -14.04
C PRO A 10 -2.45 3.16 -13.12
N THR A 11 -3.27 2.18 -12.71
CA THR A 11 -4.40 2.39 -11.79
C THR A 11 -3.93 2.79 -10.39
N VAL A 12 -2.85 2.18 -9.88
CA VAL A 12 -2.26 2.49 -8.58
C VAL A 12 -1.64 3.89 -8.58
N GLN A 13 -0.97 4.28 -9.67
CA GLN A 13 -0.44 5.63 -9.82
C GLN A 13 -1.57 6.67 -9.86
N ASP A 14 -2.67 6.40 -10.56
CA ASP A 14 -3.84 7.28 -10.55
C ASP A 14 -4.46 7.42 -9.15
N LEU A 15 -4.56 6.31 -8.43
CA LEU A 15 -5.00 6.30 -7.04
C LEU A 15 -4.10 7.21 -6.17
N ALA A 16 -2.78 7.14 -6.35
CA ALA A 16 -1.83 7.97 -5.61
C ALA A 16 -2.03 9.46 -5.88
N ARG A 17 -2.25 9.86 -7.14
CA ARG A 17 -2.53 11.27 -7.48
C ARG A 17 -3.78 11.79 -6.77
N ARG A 18 -4.83 10.99 -6.68
CA ARG A 18 -6.04 11.35 -5.92
C ARG A 18 -5.77 11.44 -4.41
N HIS A 19 -4.93 10.57 -3.87
CA HIS A 19 -4.54 10.59 -2.46
C HIS A 19 -3.79 11.87 -2.08
N VAL A 20 -2.95 12.41 -2.97
CA VAL A 20 -2.34 13.74 -2.78
C VAL A 20 -3.42 14.81 -2.62
N GLY A 21 -4.44 14.81 -3.48
CA GLY A 21 -5.58 15.73 -3.39
C GLY A 21 -6.42 15.60 -2.11
N TYR A 22 -6.35 14.46 -1.42
CA TYR A 22 -7.01 14.24 -0.13
C TYR A 22 -6.16 14.66 1.08
N GLY A 23 -4.91 15.09 0.87
CA GLY A 23 -3.97 15.42 1.93
C GLY A 23 -3.24 14.21 2.53
N VAL A 24 -3.13 13.10 1.80
CA VAL A 24 -2.37 11.94 2.27
C VAL A 24 -0.87 12.20 2.15
N GLU A 25 -0.21 12.23 3.30
CA GLU A 25 1.24 12.24 3.44
C GLU A 25 1.88 10.84 3.49
N GLU A 26 3.20 10.77 3.26
CA GLU A 26 3.98 9.52 3.26
C GLU A 26 3.90 8.74 4.56
N HIS A 27 3.87 9.43 5.71
CA HIS A 27 3.86 8.77 7.01
C HIS A 27 2.56 7.99 7.25
N HIS A 28 1.45 8.35 6.60
CA HIS A 28 0.17 7.63 6.72
C HIS A 28 0.25 6.20 6.18
N TYR A 29 1.12 5.91 5.20
CA TYR A 29 1.27 4.56 4.66
C TYR A 29 1.83 3.60 5.73
N ALA A 30 2.73 4.06 6.60
CA ALA A 30 3.20 3.23 7.71
C ALA A 30 2.07 2.90 8.69
N THR A 31 1.24 3.90 9.03
CA THR A 31 0.07 3.73 9.91
C THR A 31 -0.94 2.74 9.33
N VAL A 32 -1.28 2.88 8.05
CA VAL A 32 -2.21 1.98 7.36
C VAL A 32 -1.64 0.56 7.26
N GLY A 33 -0.34 0.43 6.99
CA GLY A 33 0.33 -0.88 6.95
C GLY A 33 0.25 -1.63 8.28
N GLN A 34 0.49 -0.94 9.40
CA GLN A 34 0.32 -1.53 10.73
C GLN A 34 -1.13 -1.96 10.98
N ALA A 35 -2.08 -1.06 10.76
CA ALA A 35 -3.50 -1.35 10.96
C ALA A 35 -4.00 -2.53 10.10
N LEU A 36 -3.53 -2.63 8.86
CA LEU A 36 -3.85 -3.75 7.96
C LEU A 36 -3.37 -5.08 8.53
N ILE A 37 -2.10 -5.16 8.96
CA ILE A 37 -1.51 -6.38 9.51
C ILE A 37 -2.19 -6.79 10.81
N GLU A 38 -2.47 -5.83 11.70
CA GLU A 38 -3.22 -6.07 12.94
C GLU A 38 -4.64 -6.57 12.67
N THR A 39 -5.33 -5.97 11.70
CA THR A 39 -6.69 -6.38 11.31
C THR A 39 -6.70 -7.78 10.73
N LEU A 40 -5.73 -8.12 9.87
CA LEU A 40 -5.60 -9.47 9.31
C LEU A 40 -5.28 -10.50 10.40
N ALA A 41 -4.40 -10.18 11.35
CA ALA A 41 -4.11 -11.04 12.48
C ALA A 41 -5.37 -11.32 13.32
N ALA A 42 -6.15 -10.28 13.63
CA ALA A 42 -7.39 -10.42 14.38
C ALA A 42 -8.46 -11.22 13.63
N GLY A 43 -8.58 -11.04 12.31
CA GLY A 43 -9.61 -11.69 11.50
C GLY A 43 -9.31 -13.14 11.12
N LEU A 44 -8.03 -13.47 10.90
CA LEU A 44 -7.61 -14.81 10.46
C LEU A 44 -7.20 -15.73 11.63
N GLY A 45 -6.86 -15.16 12.80
CA GLY A 45 -6.47 -15.95 13.97
C GLY A 45 -5.31 -16.89 13.66
N GLU A 46 -5.49 -18.19 13.93
CA GLU A 46 -4.46 -19.22 13.68
C GLU A 46 -4.08 -19.36 12.20
N ALA A 47 -4.94 -18.95 11.27
CA ALA A 47 -4.62 -18.94 9.85
C ALA A 47 -3.67 -17.80 9.46
N PHE A 48 -3.43 -16.82 10.34
CA PHE A 48 -2.43 -15.77 10.13
C PHE A 48 -1.03 -16.28 10.48
N THR A 49 -0.56 -17.26 9.72
CA THR A 49 0.79 -17.81 9.89
C THR A 49 1.86 -16.76 9.60
N GLN A 50 3.10 -17.03 10.02
CA GLN A 50 4.23 -16.14 9.73
C GLN A 50 4.41 -15.90 8.22
N GLU A 51 4.25 -16.94 7.41
CA GLU A 51 4.32 -16.85 5.94
C GLU A 51 3.22 -15.93 5.38
N VAL A 52 1.99 -16.05 5.89
CA VAL A 52 0.87 -15.18 5.50
C VAL A 52 1.14 -13.73 5.89
N ARG A 53 1.65 -13.50 7.10
CA ARG A 53 2.02 -12.16 7.57
C ARG A 53 3.09 -11.52 6.68
N GLU A 54 4.15 -12.26 6.36
CA GLU A 54 5.23 -11.78 5.50
C GLU A 54 4.74 -11.50 4.08
N ALA A 55 3.89 -12.36 3.52
CA ALA A 55 3.30 -12.16 2.20
C ALA A 55 2.44 -10.88 2.15
N TRP A 56 1.61 -10.63 3.16
CA TRP A 56 0.81 -9.40 3.24
C TRP A 56 1.67 -8.16 3.46
N ALA A 57 2.70 -8.23 4.31
CA ALA A 57 3.62 -7.13 4.53
C ALA A 57 4.38 -6.76 3.24
N ALA A 58 4.86 -7.76 2.49
CA ALA A 58 5.52 -7.55 1.22
C ALA A 58 4.57 -6.97 0.15
N ALA A 59 3.35 -7.51 0.05
CA ALA A 59 2.34 -7.03 -0.88
C ALA A 59 1.96 -5.56 -0.61
N TYR A 60 1.71 -5.22 0.65
CA TYR A 60 1.39 -3.85 1.05
C TYR A 60 2.59 -2.92 0.83
N GLY A 61 3.79 -3.33 1.22
CA GLY A 61 5.02 -2.54 1.04
C GLY A 61 5.28 -2.21 -0.43
N LEU A 62 5.10 -3.17 -1.33
CA LEU A 62 5.20 -2.94 -2.77
C LEU A 62 4.17 -1.90 -3.24
N LEU A 63 2.90 -2.07 -2.88
CA LEU A 63 1.83 -1.13 -3.25
C LEU A 63 2.11 0.28 -2.72
N ALA A 64 2.46 0.40 -1.44
CA ALA A 64 2.76 1.67 -0.79
C ALA A 64 3.96 2.36 -1.46
N SER A 65 5.02 1.62 -1.82
CA SER A 65 6.19 2.19 -2.49
C SER A 65 5.85 2.82 -3.85
N VAL A 66 5.00 2.17 -4.65
CA VAL A 66 4.54 2.70 -5.93
C VAL A 66 3.71 3.96 -5.73
N MET A 67 2.80 3.94 -4.75
CA MET A 67 1.95 5.10 -4.46
C MET A 67 2.75 6.29 -3.94
N ILE A 68 3.71 6.07 -3.04
CA ILE A 68 4.59 7.12 -2.52
C ILE A 68 5.41 7.74 -3.65
N ALA A 69 6.01 6.93 -4.53
CA ALA A 69 6.76 7.43 -5.67
C ALA A 69 5.90 8.31 -6.58
N ALA A 70 4.71 7.84 -6.94
CA ALA A 70 3.78 8.60 -7.78
C ALA A 70 3.24 9.87 -7.10
N ALA A 71 3.05 9.86 -5.77
CA ALA A 71 2.63 11.03 -5.00
C ALA A 71 3.72 12.11 -4.98
N ARG A 72 4.99 11.72 -4.81
CA ARG A 72 6.14 12.64 -4.88
C ARG A 72 6.23 13.32 -6.24
N ASP A 73 6.03 12.58 -7.33
CA ASP A 73 6.05 13.14 -8.68
C ASP A 73 5.00 14.26 -8.86
N VAL A 74 3.81 14.09 -8.29
CA VAL A 74 2.76 15.13 -8.30
C VAL A 74 3.18 16.35 -7.49
N GLN A 75 3.73 16.14 -6.29
CA GLN A 75 4.13 17.22 -5.39
C GLN A 75 5.31 18.03 -5.94
N LEU A 76 6.22 17.40 -6.68
CA LEU A 76 7.35 18.07 -7.33
C LEU A 76 6.94 18.85 -8.59
N ALA A 77 5.82 18.47 -9.22
CA ALA A 77 5.29 19.12 -10.42
C ALA A 77 4.32 20.29 -10.10
N ALA A 78 3.96 20.48 -8.83
CA ALA A 78 3.08 21.54 -8.33
C ALA A 78 3.89 22.77 -7.88
#